data_AF-A0A945KL75-F1
#
_entry.id   AF-A0A945KL75-F1
#
_cell.length_a   1.000
_cell.length_b   1.000
_cell.length_c   1.000
_cell.angle_alpha   90.00
_cell.angle_beta   90.00
_cell.angle_gamma   90.00
#
_symmetry.space_group_name_H-M   'P 1'
#
loop_
_entity.id
_entity.type
_entity.pdbx_description
1 polymer ?
#
loop_
_entity_poly.entity_id
_entity_poly.type
_entity_poly.pdbx_seq_one_letter_code
_entity_poly.pdbx_strand_id
1 'polypeptide(L)'
;MSDDIKNWMHLFRWIVKHIRDEYGIDEGLLNRTAVLEQDLGIGEETIEEIVDTVARTFAINFPDGTLNEVLKLEELCLLSAWMHGLYKEPDFLGAAYVDACRAVNPRSQ
;
A
#
# COMPACT_ATOMS: atom_id res chain seq x y z
N MET A 1 5.44 -17.39 -2.88
CA MET A 1 5.37 -16.97 -4.29
C MET A 1 5.77 -15.49 -4.38
N SER A 2 7.02 -15.16 -4.04
CA SER A 2 7.48 -13.75 -3.95
C SER A 2 8.67 -13.46 -4.87
N ASP A 3 9.15 -14.45 -5.63
CA ASP A 3 10.35 -14.37 -6.47
C ASP A 3 10.22 -13.44 -7.70
N ASP A 4 9.03 -12.91 -7.98
CA ASP A 4 8.77 -12.07 -9.15
C ASP A 4 8.71 -10.56 -8.86
N ILE A 5 8.77 -10.11 -7.61
CA ILE A 5 8.66 -8.67 -7.28
C ILE A 5 10.04 -8.00 -7.43
N LYS A 6 10.32 -7.52 -8.65
CA LYS A 6 11.61 -6.91 -9.02
C LYS A 6 11.59 -5.38 -9.06
N ASN A 7 10.41 -4.78 -9.06
CA ASN A 7 10.22 -3.32 -9.10
C ASN A 7 8.86 -2.95 -8.51
N TRP A 8 8.67 -1.65 -8.26
CA TRP A 8 7.43 -1.12 -7.68
C TRP A 8 6.19 -1.40 -8.54
N MET A 9 6.30 -1.51 -9.86
CA MET A 9 5.16 -1.84 -10.73
C MET A 9 4.66 -3.27 -10.51
N HIS A 10 5.55 -4.21 -10.19
CA HIS A 10 5.14 -5.58 -9.85
C HIS A 10 4.38 -5.61 -8.53
N LEU A 11 4.83 -4.86 -7.54
CA LEU A 11 4.13 -4.70 -6.25
C LEU A 11 2.76 -4.04 -6.47
N PHE A 12 2.70 -2.95 -7.24
CA PHE A 12 1.43 -2.27 -7.56
C PHE A 12 0.44 -3.25 -8.19
N ARG A 13 0.85 -3.96 -9.25
CA ARG A 13 -0.01 -4.94 -9.94
C ARG A 13 -0.48 -6.03 -9.00
N TRP A 14 0.37 -6.45 -8.05
CA TRP A 14 0.00 -7.44 -7.06
C TRP A 14 -1.11 -6.91 -6.13
N ILE A 15 -0.97 -5.69 -5.59
CA ILE A 15 -1.99 -5.07 -4.72
C ILE A 15 -3.32 -4.92 -5.46
N VAL A 16 -3.30 -4.36 -6.68
CA VAL A 16 -4.52 -4.21 -7.51
C VAL A 16 -5.18 -5.56 -7.75
N LYS A 17 -4.38 -6.57 -8.14
CA LYS A 17 -4.88 -7.92 -8.37
C LYS A 17 -5.49 -8.52 -7.09
N HIS A 18 -4.82 -8.36 -5.96
CA HIS A 18 -5.32 -8.85 -4.67
C HIS A 18 -6.66 -8.19 -4.31
N ILE A 19 -6.77 -6.88 -4.45
CA ILE A 19 -8.02 -6.16 -4.17
C ILE A 19 -9.16 -6.65 -5.09
N ARG A 20 -8.88 -6.80 -6.39
CA ARG A 20 -9.85 -7.32 -7.36
C ARG A 20 -10.28 -8.75 -7.03
N ASP A 21 -9.31 -9.64 -6.82
CA ASP A 21 -9.55 -11.08 -6.73
C ASP A 21 -10.21 -11.46 -5.40
N GLU A 22 -9.81 -10.83 -4.28
CA GLU A 22 -10.33 -11.19 -2.94
C GLU A 22 -11.57 -10.40 -2.54
N TYR A 23 -11.74 -9.16 -3.01
CA TYR A 23 -12.84 -8.27 -2.59
C TYR A 23 -13.85 -7.97 -3.71
N GLY A 24 -13.63 -8.52 -4.92
CA GLY A 24 -14.58 -8.43 -6.03
C GLY A 24 -14.75 -7.01 -6.60
N ILE A 25 -13.79 -6.11 -6.36
CA ILE A 25 -13.81 -4.75 -6.89
C ILE A 25 -13.57 -4.77 -8.41
N ASP A 26 -14.41 -4.04 -9.16
CA ASP A 26 -14.28 -3.92 -10.61
C ASP A 26 -12.93 -3.30 -10.99
N GLU A 27 -12.18 -3.96 -11.88
CA GLU A 27 -10.88 -3.51 -12.35
C GLU A 27 -10.94 -2.11 -13.01
N GLY A 28 -12.08 -1.74 -13.61
CA GLY A 28 -12.31 -0.41 -14.16
C GLY A 28 -12.33 0.70 -13.11
N LEU A 29 -12.59 0.37 -11.85
CA LEU A 29 -12.55 1.31 -10.72
C LEU A 29 -11.14 1.43 -10.11
N LEU A 30 -10.29 0.40 -10.25
CA LEU A 30 -8.94 0.32 -9.67
C LEU A 30 -7.93 1.19 -10.42
N ASN A 31 -8.12 2.50 -10.34
CA ASN A 31 -7.21 3.50 -10.89
C ASN A 31 -6.44 4.22 -9.76
N ARG A 32 -5.37 4.92 -10.13
CA ARG A 32 -4.43 5.57 -9.20
C ARG A 32 -5.08 6.59 -8.27
N THR A 33 -6.06 7.32 -8.79
CA THR A 33 -6.73 8.40 -8.08
C THR A 33 -7.92 7.93 -7.24
N ALA A 34 -8.29 6.65 -7.34
CA ALA A 34 -9.43 6.11 -6.62
C ALA A 34 -9.20 6.17 -5.11
N VAL A 35 -10.12 6.85 -4.42
CA VAL A 35 -10.21 6.89 -2.96
C VAL A 35 -10.77 5.55 -2.49
N LEU A 36 -10.07 4.89 -1.56
CA LEU A 36 -10.37 3.52 -1.12
C LEU A 36 -11.81 3.40 -0.59
N GLU A 37 -12.21 4.33 0.28
CA GLU A 37 -13.57 4.30 0.84
C GLU A 37 -14.63 4.82 -0.13
N GLN A 38 -14.38 5.96 -0.76
CA GLN A 38 -15.42 6.68 -1.52
C GLN A 38 -15.63 6.12 -2.92
N ASP A 39 -14.56 5.81 -3.64
CA ASP A 39 -14.63 5.37 -5.03
C ASP A 39 -14.69 3.84 -5.16
N LEU A 40 -14.01 3.13 -4.24
CA LEU A 40 -13.98 1.66 -4.27
C LEU A 40 -14.96 1.02 -3.27
N GLY A 41 -15.54 1.79 -2.35
CA GLY A 41 -16.48 1.26 -1.35
C GLY A 41 -15.83 0.32 -0.33
N ILE A 42 -14.51 0.41 -0.14
CA ILE A 42 -13.77 -0.44 0.78
C ILE A 42 -13.83 0.20 2.17
N GLY A 43 -14.50 -0.44 3.13
CA GLY A 43 -14.59 0.05 4.50
C GLY A 43 -13.25 -0.06 5.25
N GLU A 44 -13.09 0.71 6.31
CA GLU A 44 -11.87 0.80 7.13
C GLU A 44 -11.33 -0.58 7.57
N GLU A 45 -12.18 -1.47 8.10
CA GLU A 45 -11.81 -2.84 8.50
C GLU A 45 -11.22 -3.64 7.32
N THR A 46 -11.78 -3.49 6.12
CA THR A 46 -11.25 -4.15 4.92
C THR A 46 -9.93 -3.52 4.46
N ILE A 47 -9.77 -2.20 4.62
CA ILE A 47 -8.48 -1.54 4.34
C ILE A 47 -7.41 -2.06 5.29
N GLU A 48 -7.72 -2.22 6.58
CA GLU A 48 -6.82 -2.83 7.56
C GLU A 48 -6.40 -4.23 7.13
N GLU A 49 -7.34 -5.09 6.75
CA GLU A 49 -7.05 -6.45 6.25
C GLU A 49 -6.14 -6.46 5.02
N ILE A 50 -6.36 -5.53 4.08
CA ILE A 50 -5.51 -5.36 2.89
C ILE A 50 -4.11 -4.94 3.31
N VAL A 51 -3.98 -3.93 4.17
CA VAL A 51 -2.69 -3.43 4.69
C VAL A 51 -1.93 -4.55 5.38
N ASP A 52 -2.60 -5.33 6.22
CA ASP A 52 -2.07 -6.49 6.92
C ASP A 52 -1.57 -7.58 5.95
N THR A 53 -2.33 -7.82 4.89
CA THR A 53 -2.00 -8.80 3.87
C THR A 53 -0.80 -8.36 3.03
N VAL A 54 -0.73 -7.06 2.68
CA VAL A 54 0.43 -6.45 2.02
C VAL A 54 1.66 -6.52 2.93
N ALA A 55 1.53 -6.18 4.21
CA ALA A 55 2.60 -6.26 5.21
C ALA A 55 3.25 -7.65 5.24
N ARG A 56 2.41 -8.68 5.38
CA ARG A 56 2.82 -10.09 5.40
C ARG A 56 3.42 -10.54 4.07
N THR A 57 2.84 -10.14 2.95
CA THR A 57 3.27 -10.55 1.61
C THR A 57 4.65 -9.99 1.26
N PHE A 58 4.89 -8.73 1.59
CA PHE A 58 6.10 -8.01 1.23
C PHE A 58 7.13 -7.92 2.36
N ALA A 59 6.82 -8.51 3.53
CA ALA A 59 7.67 -8.44 4.72
C ALA A 59 8.06 -7.00 5.08
N ILE A 60 7.04 -6.12 5.10
CA ILE A 60 7.12 -4.72 5.53
C ILE A 60 6.23 -4.51 6.74
N ASN A 61 6.52 -3.48 7.54
CA ASN A 61 5.74 -3.13 8.73
C ASN A 61 5.14 -1.75 8.56
N PHE A 62 3.81 -1.66 8.65
CA PHE A 62 3.10 -0.38 8.64
C PHE A 62 3.05 0.18 10.07
N PRO A 63 3.50 1.43 10.32
CA PRO A 63 3.32 2.06 11.62
C PRO A 63 1.85 2.34 11.95
N ASP A 64 1.57 2.56 13.24
CA ASP A 64 0.26 3.03 13.68
C ASP A 64 -0.14 4.32 12.94
N GLY A 65 -1.44 4.46 12.68
CA GLY A 65 -1.97 5.64 11.99
C GLY A 65 -1.80 5.62 10.47
N THR A 66 -1.36 4.51 9.87
CA THR A 66 -1.26 4.32 8.41
C THR A 66 -2.52 4.79 7.66
N LEU A 67 -3.71 4.45 8.17
CA LEU A 67 -4.99 4.77 7.52
C LEU A 67 -5.28 6.28 7.50
N ASN A 68 -4.63 7.07 8.36
CA ASN A 68 -4.74 8.53 8.32
C ASN A 68 -3.92 9.16 7.18
N GLU A 69 -2.88 8.45 6.70
CA GLU A 69 -1.97 8.92 5.66
C GLU A 69 -2.34 8.38 4.27
N VAL A 70 -3.05 7.25 4.22
CA VAL A 70 -3.39 6.54 2.98
C VAL A 70 -4.88 6.64 2.70
N LEU A 71 -5.24 7.43 1.68
CA LEU A 71 -6.63 7.62 1.25
C LEU A 71 -6.89 7.02 -0.13
N LYS A 72 -5.87 6.96 -0.98
CA LYS A 72 -5.96 6.49 -2.37
C LYS A 72 -5.21 5.19 -2.62
N LEU A 73 -5.64 4.47 -3.65
CA LEU A 73 -4.98 3.25 -4.11
C LEU A 73 -3.51 3.48 -4.50
N GLU A 74 -3.19 4.58 -5.19
CA GLU A 74 -1.79 4.90 -5.52
C GLU A 74 -0.96 5.16 -4.26
N GLU A 75 -1.51 5.84 -3.25
CA GLU A 75 -0.81 6.14 -1.99
C GLU A 75 -0.43 4.86 -1.25
N LEU A 76 -1.36 3.90 -1.14
CA LEU A 76 -1.09 2.57 -0.59
C LEU A 76 0.05 1.87 -1.33
N CYS A 77 0.01 1.90 -2.66
CA CYS A 77 1.01 1.24 -3.49
C CYS A 77 2.40 1.90 -3.38
N LEU A 78 2.46 3.23 -3.39
CA LEU A 78 3.70 3.99 -3.28
C LEU A 78 4.34 3.82 -1.90
N LEU A 79 3.54 3.92 -0.83
CA LEU A 79 4.00 3.70 0.53
C LEU A 79 4.57 2.28 0.68
N SER A 80 3.83 1.26 0.23
CA SER A 80 4.27 -0.14 0.27
C SER A 80 5.58 -0.36 -0.52
N ALA A 81 5.69 0.23 -1.71
CA ALA A 81 6.88 0.12 -2.55
C ALA A 81 8.10 0.81 -1.92
N TRP A 82 7.93 1.98 -1.32
CA TRP A 82 9.01 2.66 -0.59
C TRP A 82 9.43 1.89 0.66
N MET A 83 8.48 1.36 1.44
CA MET A 83 8.79 0.51 2.60
C MET A 83 9.54 -0.76 2.24
N HIS A 84 9.25 -1.32 1.07
CA HIS A 84 9.98 -2.45 0.53
C HIS A 84 11.37 -2.06 -0.05
N GLY A 85 11.65 -0.78 -0.29
CA GLY A 85 12.88 -0.27 -0.91
C GLY A 85 12.89 -0.32 -2.45
N LEU A 86 11.72 -0.35 -3.08
CA LEU A 86 11.56 -0.39 -4.54
C LEU A 86 11.17 0.98 -5.14
N TYR A 87 10.98 1.98 -4.31
CA TYR A 87 10.56 3.33 -4.69
C TYR A 87 11.19 4.38 -3.78
N LYS A 88 11.12 5.66 -4.18
CA LYS A 88 11.55 6.81 -3.36
C LYS A 88 10.52 7.15 -2.28
N GLU A 89 10.92 7.93 -1.29
CA GLU A 89 10.00 8.49 -0.28
C GLU A 89 8.80 9.21 -0.95
N PRO A 90 7.55 8.91 -0.55
CA PRO A 90 6.38 9.59 -1.08
C PRO A 90 6.20 11.01 -0.49
N ASP A 91 5.93 11.98 -1.35
CA ASP A 91 5.85 13.41 -0.98
C ASP A 91 4.58 13.77 -0.16
N PHE A 92 3.61 12.85 -0.05
CA PHE A 92 2.33 13.09 0.64
C PHE A 92 2.36 12.77 2.15
N LEU A 93 3.42 12.10 2.62
CA LEU A 93 3.51 11.64 4.01
C LEU A 93 3.93 12.77 4.96
N GLY A 94 3.36 12.77 6.17
CA GLY A 94 3.86 13.61 7.26
C GLY A 94 5.26 13.19 7.73
N ALA A 95 6.10 14.16 8.12
CA ALA A 95 7.48 13.92 8.56
C ALA A 95 7.58 12.94 9.75
N ALA A 96 6.67 13.04 10.72
CA ALA A 96 6.65 12.13 11.88
C ALA A 96 6.36 10.67 11.47
N TYR A 97 5.50 10.48 10.46
CA TYR A 97 5.17 9.16 9.95
C TYR A 97 6.30 8.58 9.09
N VAL A 98 6.98 9.42 8.29
CA VAL A 98 8.21 9.04 7.57
C VAL A 98 9.25 8.47 8.53
N ASP A 99 9.50 9.14 9.66
CA ASP A 99 10.44 8.68 10.67
C ASP A 99 10.01 7.33 11.28
N ALA A 100 8.72 7.16 11.55
CA ALA A 100 8.18 5.89 12.04
C ALA A 100 8.36 4.75 11.02
N CYS A 101 8.08 5.00 9.73
CA CYS A 101 8.30 4.03 8.66
C CYS A 101 9.75 3.58 8.59
N ARG A 102 10.70 4.52 8.65
CA ARG A 102 12.15 4.23 8.63
C ARG A 102 12.61 3.41 9.84
N ALA A 103 12.03 3.65 11.01
CA ALA A 103 12.38 2.93 12.23
C ALA A 103 12.01 1.43 12.15
N VAL A 104 10.94 1.09 11.45
CA VAL A 104 10.42 -0.30 11.35
C VAL A 104 10.68 -0.97 10.00
N ASN A 105 11.11 -0.21 8.99
CA ASN A 105 11.51 -0.69 7.66
C ASN A 105 12.90 -0.15 7.26
N PRO A 106 13.98 -0.91 7.51
CA PRO A 106 15.34 -0.46 7.21
C PRO A 106 15.61 -0.17 5.71
N ARG A 107 14.79 -0.72 4.82
CA ARG A 107 14.90 -0.54 3.35
C ARG A 107 14.32 0.79 2.85
N SER A 108 13.61 1.52 3.71
CA SER A 108 13.07 2.85 3.45
C SER A 108 14.16 3.91 3.55
N GLN A 109 15.05 3.98 2.56
CA GLN A 109 16.09 5.02 2.49
C GLN A 109 15.54 6.24 1.75
#